data_AF-A0A354MC79-F1
#
_entry.id   AF-A0A354MC79-F1
#
_cell.length_a   1.000
_cell.length_b   1.000
_cell.length_c   1.000
_cell.angle_alpha   90.00
_cell.angle_beta   90.00
_cell.angle_gamma   90.00
#
_symmetry.space_group_name_H-M   'P 1'
#
loop_
_entity.id
_entity.type
_entity.pdbx_description
1 polymer ?
#
loop_
_entity_poly.entity_id
_entity_poly.type
_entity_poly.pdbx_seq_one_letter_code
_entity_poly.pdbx_strand_id
1 'polypeptide(L)' 'MNGNVKIGEYAPDFEAITTMGNIKFSDYRGKWVVLFSHPGDFTPV' A
#
# COMPACT_ATOMS: atom_id res chain seq x y z
N MET A 1 -19.36 1.62 3.17
CA MET A 1 -18.10 0.97 3.60
C MET A 1 -17.31 2.00 4.38
N ASN A 2 -16.97 1.75 5.64
CA ASN A 2 -16.12 2.66 6.42
C ASN A 2 -14.70 2.59 5.82
N GLY A 3 -14.13 3.72 5.39
CA GLY A 3 -12.88 3.80 4.63
C GLY A 3 -11.59 3.56 5.43
N ASN A 4 -11.68 2.93 6.61
CA ASN A 4 -10.55 2.70 7.51
C ASN A 4 -10.26 1.21 7.62
N VAL A 5 -8.99 0.82 7.48
CA VAL A 5 -8.50 -0.54 7.72
C VAL A 5 -8.29 -0.75 9.22
N LYS A 6 -8.61 -1.94 9.74
CA LYS A 6 -8.41 -2.27 11.15
C LYS A 6 -7.28 -3.28 11.34
N ILE A 7 -6.67 -3.26 12.52
CA ILE A 7 -5.67 -4.25 12.92
C ILE A 7 -6.31 -5.65 12.94
N GLY A 8 -5.61 -6.62 12.37
CA GLY A 8 -6.06 -8.02 12.29
C GLY A 8 -6.93 -8.34 11.07
N GLU A 9 -7.35 -7.34 10.31
CA GLU A 9 -8.00 -7.55 9.01
C GLU A 9 -6.95 -7.84 7.93
N TYR A 10 -7.35 -8.61 6.92
CA TYR A 10 -6.54 -8.72 5.71
C TYR A 10 -6.43 -7.34 5.05
N ALA A 11 -5.21 -6.96 4.70
CA ALA A 11 -4.97 -5.75 3.92
C ALA A 11 -5.74 -5.84 2.58
N PRO A 12 -6.33 -4.73 2.10
CA PRO A 12 -7.04 -4.71 0.83
C PRO A 12 -6.13 -5.16 -0.33
N ASP A 13 -6.66 -5.99 -1.21
CA ASP A 13 -5.95 -6.38 -2.43
C ASP A 13 -6.20 -5.30 -3.49
N PHE A 14 -5.20 -4.45 -3.72
CA PHE A 14 -5.26 -3.37 -4.70
C PHE A 14 -4.21 -3.55 -5.79
N GLU A 15 -4.44 -2.87 -6.90
CA GLU A 15 -3.49 -2.76 -8.02
C GLU A 15 -3.11 -1.29 -8.18
N ALA A 16 -1.83 -1.01 -8.35
CA ALA A 16 -1.31 0.35 -8.42
C ALA A 16 -0.16 0.46 -9.43
N ILE A 17 -0.14 1.60 -10.13
CA ILE A 17 1.00 2.02 -10.94
C ILE A 17 2.08 2.54 -9.99
N THR A 18 3.26 1.95 -10.03
CA THR A 18 4.41 2.35 -9.23
C THR A 18 5.57 2.78 -10.11
N THR A 19 6.62 3.33 -9.50
CA THR A 19 7.90 3.62 -10.19
C THR A 19 8.61 2.38 -10.72
N MET A 20 8.20 1.17 -10.28
CA MET A 20 8.71 -0.12 -10.75
C MET A 20 7.74 -0.83 -11.71
N GLY A 21 6.75 -0.11 -12.24
CA GLY A 21 5.68 -0.66 -13.07
C GLY A 21 4.41 -0.93 -12.29
N ASN A 22 3.46 -1.61 -12.93
CA ASN A 22 2.16 -1.93 -12.34
C ASN A 22 2.29 -3.16 -11.42
N ILE A 23 1.77 -3.05 -10.19
CA ILE A 23 1.94 -4.07 -9.16
C ILE A 23 0.59 -4.34 -8.49
N LYS A 24 0.34 -5.61 -8.17
CA LYS A 24 -0.79 -6.01 -7.32
C LYS A 24 -0.30 -6.35 -5.92
N PHE A 25 -1.00 -5.90 -4.88
CA PHE A 25 -0.57 -6.12 -3.49
C PHE A 25 -0.42 -7.62 -3.16
N SER A 26 -1.25 -8.48 -3.74
CA SER A 26 -1.12 -9.94 -3.63
C SER A 26 0.20 -10.53 -4.13
N ASP A 27 0.97 -9.82 -4.95
CA ASP A 27 2.23 -10.32 -5.50
C ASP A 27 3.31 -10.47 -4.41
N TYR A 28 3.14 -9.80 -3.27
CA TYR A 28 4.03 -9.86 -2.12
C TYR A 28 3.65 -10.92 -1.07
N ARG A 29 2.68 -11.80 -1.34
CA ARG A 29 2.24 -12.85 -0.40
C ARG A 29 3.43 -13.66 0.13
N GLY A 30 3.36 -13.99 1.43
CA GLY A 30 4.41 -14.73 2.13
C GLY A 30 5.58 -13.87 2.62
N LYS A 31 5.52 -12.54 2.44
CA LYS A 31 6.49 -11.57 2.98
C LYS A 31 5.80 -10.60 3.93
N TRP A 32 6.54 -10.08 4.89
CA TRP A 32 6.14 -8.87 5.61
C TRP A 32 6.31 -7.66 4.69
N VAL A 33 5.29 -6.80 4.63
CA VAL A 33 5.25 -5.62 3.76
C VAL A 33 4.88 -4.41 4.60
N VAL A 34 5.61 -3.31 4.41
CA VAL A 34 5.32 -2.02 5.03
C VAL A 34 4.88 -1.07 3.92
N LEU A 35 3.62 -0.63 3.97
CA LEU A 35 3.10 0.44 3.12
C LEU A 35 3.13 1.75 3.90
N PHE A 36 3.69 2.79 3.29
CA PHE A 36 3.75 4.12 3.87
C PHE A 36 3.39 5.16 2.80
N SER A 37 2.99 6.35 3.25
CA SER A 37 2.72 7.49 2.39
C SER A 37 3.44 8.73 2.91
N HIS A 38 3.55 9.74 2.06
CA HIS A 38 3.94 11.10 2.43
C HIS A 38 2.97 12.10 1.76
N PRO A 39 2.85 13.34 2.26
CA PRO A 39 1.84 14.28 1.76
C PRO A 39 2.08 14.77 0.32
N GLY A 40 3.34 14.95 -0.08
CA GLY A 40 3.69 15.39 -1.42
C GLY A 40 5.19 15.28 -1.72
N ASP A 41 5.51 15.16 -3.01
CA ASP A 41 6.89 15.14 -3.49
C ASP A 41 7.56 16.51 -3.30
N PHE A 42 8.88 16.52 -3.08
CA PHE A 42 9.71 17.74 -2.94
C PHE A 42 9.27 18.71 -1.82
N THR A 43 8.67 18.18 -0.76
CA THR A 43 8.34 18.93 0.47
C THR A 43 9.32 18.59 1.59
N PRO A 44 9.63 19.53 2.50
CA PRO A 44 10.28 19.16 3.76
C PRO A 44 9.35 18.26 4.58
N VAL A 45 9.93 17.52 5.53
CA VAL A 45 9.16 16.77 6.54
C VAL A 45 8.50 17.75 7.52
#